data_AF-A0A7D8UG70-F1
#
_entry.id   AF-A0A7D8UG70-F1
#
_cell.length_a   1.000
_cell.length_b   1.000
_cell.length_c   1.000
_cell.angle_alpha   90.00
_cell.angle_beta   90.00
_cell.angle_gamma   90.00
#
_symmetry.space_group_name_H-M   'P 1'
#
loop_
_entity.id
_entity.type
_entity.pdbx_description
1 polymer ?
#
loop_
_entity_poly.entity_id
_entity_poly.type
_entity_poly.pdbx_seq_one_letter_code
_entity_poly.pdbx_strand_id
1 'polypeptide(L)'
;MSDPTADGVTPVVPSAVSLGYRDISAERVFADLVHAGRTNSVSARPEWPADAADASVGQPPFAKLVPPTGPHDLLPPPAPAIATDAPRQSWFRRSIRRSAGWIRNGFRSFWLITLLALMTALPIIQLIAFGYLLDVAGRLAKGGNLRDALDWLRPAGQLGLAILATLLVSLPIGLLGHWATVGEVISPGSPQARAMRSGAILLVVVGTLHLAWALARGGRWWHYLWPQPLRFLREAWRPRTWADAADRGAEWFGEWQFGRRFWLGLRGAIATLIWLLPATVIILANRHGQSGLAGLIGGLAFLALGITLLYLPMLQAHFAAQGRFAAMFEVRKIRGDFRRAPWAWLAALILTLVVLPIPLYLLKIEPPPPELVWLPTWLFIAFMLPARIACGLALRRAGHRPEPQGWPAALSRWLVRSLTIPVVAVYLLFVFLSQYTSWDGLQTWVHQHAVLVPAPFVGS
;
A
#
# COMPACT_ATOMS: atom_id res chain seq x y z
N MET A 1 -3.68 11.38 85.97
CA MET A 1 -2.26 11.78 85.90
C MET A 1 -1.94 11.98 84.43
N SER A 2 -2.52 13.02 83.82
CA SER A 2 -2.01 14.40 83.70
C SER A 2 -1.42 14.58 82.30
N ASP A 3 -2.26 15.03 81.37
CA ASP A 3 -1.85 15.87 80.23
C ASP A 3 -1.59 17.29 80.80
N PRO A 4 -0.68 18.13 80.26
CA PRO A 4 -1.05 18.96 79.09
C PRO A 4 0.08 19.55 78.19
N THR A 5 -0.34 20.08 77.02
CA THR A 5 0.13 21.31 76.29
C THR A 5 1.53 21.33 75.63
N ALA A 6 1.81 22.00 74.49
CA ALA A 6 1.07 22.79 73.49
C ALA A 6 2.03 23.10 72.30
N ASP A 7 1.52 23.85 71.31
CA ASP A 7 2.18 24.56 70.19
C ASP A 7 2.21 23.81 68.83
N GLY A 8 1.55 24.23 67.75
CA GLY A 8 0.82 25.47 67.45
C GLY A 8 1.54 26.35 66.43
N VAL A 9 1.70 25.92 65.16
CA VAL A 9 2.00 26.83 64.03
C VAL A 9 1.39 26.31 62.72
N THR A 10 0.49 27.10 62.14
CA THR A 10 -0.04 26.97 60.77
C THR A 10 0.94 27.56 59.76
N PRO A 11 0.88 27.15 58.48
CA PRO A 11 0.57 28.17 57.49
C PRO A 11 -0.35 27.73 56.34
N VAL A 12 -1.35 28.57 56.10
CA VAL A 12 -1.76 29.17 54.82
C VAL A 12 -2.02 28.21 53.64
N VAL A 13 -3.31 27.95 53.42
CA VAL A 13 -3.91 27.59 52.13
C VAL A 13 -4.00 28.85 51.26
N PRO A 14 -3.53 28.86 50.01
CA PRO A 14 -4.04 29.73 48.98
C PRO A 14 -5.18 29.03 48.24
N SER A 15 -6.38 29.58 48.40
CA SER A 15 -7.55 29.29 47.60
C SER A 15 -7.37 29.79 46.16
N ALA A 16 -7.77 28.93 45.23
CA ALA A 16 -8.40 29.23 43.94
C ALA A 16 -7.71 30.21 42.97
N VAL A 17 -7.04 29.65 41.95
CA VAL A 17 -7.17 30.16 40.58
C VAL A 17 -7.86 29.10 39.74
N SER A 18 -9.15 29.33 39.54
CA SER A 18 -9.97 28.67 38.53
C SER A 18 -9.46 29.06 37.14
N LEU A 19 -8.86 28.11 36.42
CA LEU A 19 -8.75 28.14 34.97
C LEU A 19 -9.33 26.84 34.46
N GLY A 20 -10.58 26.95 34.01
CA GLY A 20 -11.43 25.84 33.59
C GLY A 20 -10.79 24.97 32.54
N TYR A 21 -10.45 23.74 32.93
CA TYR A 21 -10.24 22.64 32.01
C TYR A 21 -11.63 22.19 31.52
N ARG A 22 -12.13 22.88 30.48
CA ARG A 22 -13.31 22.42 29.75
C ARG A 22 -12.94 21.10 29.08
N ASP A 23 -13.70 20.09 29.44
CA ASP A 23 -13.82 18.79 28.83
C ASP A 23 -14.00 18.92 27.31
N ILE A 24 -12.90 18.77 26.56
CA ILE A 24 -12.93 18.67 25.09
C ILE A 24 -13.02 17.18 24.80
N SER A 25 -14.26 16.69 24.72
CA SER A 25 -14.56 15.34 24.26
C SER A 25 -13.93 15.10 22.89
N ALA A 26 -13.22 13.98 22.75
CA ALA A 26 -12.51 13.57 21.54
C ALA A 26 -13.42 13.50 20.29
N GLU A 27 -14.75 13.45 20.47
CA GLU A 27 -15.73 13.51 19.39
C GLU A 27 -15.78 14.88 18.67
N ARG A 28 -15.53 16.01 19.35
CA ARG A 28 -15.56 17.33 18.70
C ARG A 28 -14.32 17.58 17.83
N VAL A 29 -13.15 17.16 18.28
CA VAL A 29 -11.90 17.25 17.49
C VAL A 29 -12.00 16.36 16.24
N PHE A 30 -12.66 15.20 16.35
CA PHE A 30 -12.90 14.32 15.21
C PHE A 30 -13.97 14.86 14.25
N ALA A 31 -15.01 15.55 14.74
CA ALA A 31 -16.01 16.21 13.91
C ALA A 31 -15.43 17.42 13.15
N ASP A 32 -14.58 18.23 13.78
CA ASP A 32 -13.93 19.38 13.15
C ASP A 32 -12.90 18.96 12.09
N LEU A 33 -12.17 17.85 12.31
CA LEU A 33 -11.27 17.27 11.31
C LEU A 33 -12.02 16.66 10.10
N VAL A 34 -13.24 16.16 10.31
CA VAL A 34 -14.11 15.64 9.23
C VAL A 34 -14.79 16.75 8.43
N HIS A 35 -14.97 17.94 9.02
CA HIS A 35 -15.47 19.12 8.30
C HIS A 35 -14.38 19.92 7.59
N ALA A 36 -13.17 20.02 8.15
CA ALA A 36 -12.04 20.72 7.52
C ALA A 36 -11.49 20.02 6.25
N GLY A 37 -11.76 18.73 6.08
CA GLY A 37 -11.36 17.95 4.90
C GLY A 37 -12.29 18.06 3.69
N ARG A 38 -13.36 18.87 3.74
CA ARG A 38 -14.42 18.90 2.72
C ARG A 38 -14.50 20.20 1.89
N THR A 39 -13.61 21.16 2.09
CA THR A 39 -13.62 22.45 1.38
C THR A 39 -12.24 22.80 0.82
N ASN A 40 -11.78 22.06 -0.20
CA ASN A 40 -10.73 22.55 -1.12
C ASN A 40 -10.71 21.73 -2.42
N SER A 41 -11.73 21.93 -3.26
CA SER A 41 -11.64 21.69 -4.71
C SER A 41 -12.80 22.39 -5.44
N VAL A 42 -12.70 23.71 -5.60
CA VAL A 42 -13.49 24.46 -6.58
C VAL A 42 -12.52 25.12 -7.54
N SER A 43 -12.21 24.44 -8.63
CA SER A 43 -11.63 25.05 -9.82
C SER A 43 -12.74 25.77 -10.56
N ALA A 44 -12.80 27.10 -10.42
CA ALA A 44 -13.66 27.96 -11.21
C ALA A 44 -13.27 27.85 -12.69
N ARG A 45 -14.22 27.44 -13.54
CA ARG A 45 -14.21 27.72 -14.98
C ARG A 45 -14.95 29.05 -15.18
N PRO A 46 -14.46 29.97 -16.03
CA PRO A 46 -15.29 31.10 -16.43
C PRO A 46 -16.38 30.60 -17.38
N GLU A 47 -17.63 30.83 -17.00
CA GLU A 47 -18.81 30.66 -17.84
C GLU A 47 -18.82 31.76 -18.90
N TRP A 48 -18.94 31.36 -20.17
CA TRP A 48 -19.22 32.26 -21.27
C TRP A 48 -20.74 32.26 -21.49
N PRO A 49 -21.44 33.39 -21.36
CA PRO A 49 -22.86 33.42 -21.69
C PRO A 49 -23.03 33.47 -23.21
N ALA A 50 -23.70 32.45 -23.74
CA ALA A 50 -24.35 32.52 -25.04
C ALA A 50 -25.75 33.06 -24.79
N ASP A 51 -26.01 34.29 -25.23
CA ASP A 51 -27.32 34.82 -25.63
C ASP A 51 -27.16 36.27 -26.10
N ALA A 52 -27.03 36.47 -27.42
CA ALA A 52 -27.45 37.68 -28.14
C ALA A 52 -27.32 37.43 -29.65
N ALA A 53 -28.43 37.00 -30.25
CA ALA A 53 -28.65 37.08 -31.69
C ALA A 53 -29.04 38.52 -32.09
N ASP A 54 -28.68 38.87 -33.32
CA ASP A 54 -29.26 39.89 -34.20
C ASP A 54 -29.38 41.34 -33.72
N ALA A 55 -28.58 42.22 -34.33
CA ALA A 55 -29.10 43.39 -35.05
C ALA A 55 -28.03 43.99 -35.97
N SER A 56 -28.49 44.32 -37.16
CA SER A 56 -27.82 45.03 -38.25
C SER A 56 -27.39 46.46 -37.88
N VAL A 57 -26.64 47.08 -38.81
CA VAL A 57 -26.55 48.52 -39.12
C VAL A 57 -25.13 49.12 -38.96
N GLY A 58 -24.58 49.55 -40.12
CA GLY A 58 -23.88 50.84 -40.21
C GLY A 58 -22.35 50.82 -40.22
N GLN A 59 -21.76 50.56 -41.39
CA GLN A 59 -20.49 51.19 -41.77
C GLN A 59 -20.75 52.70 -41.96
N PRO A 60 -19.84 53.60 -41.53
CA PRO A 60 -19.20 54.47 -42.52
C PRO A 60 -17.73 54.83 -42.10
N PRO A 61 -17.05 55.82 -42.71
CA PRO A 61 -15.88 55.62 -43.54
C PRO A 61 -14.62 56.23 -42.86
N PHE A 62 -13.56 56.46 -43.63
CA PHE A 62 -12.30 57.15 -43.30
C PHE A 62 -11.09 56.25 -43.12
N ALA A 63 -10.50 56.00 -44.29
CA ALA A 63 -9.07 55.97 -44.54
C ALA A 63 -8.22 56.69 -43.47
N LYS A 64 -7.29 55.94 -42.87
CA LYS A 64 -6.06 56.50 -42.31
C LYS A 64 -4.86 55.91 -43.05
N LEU A 65 -4.40 56.75 -43.97
CA LEU A 65 -3.05 56.90 -44.50
C LEU A 65 -1.97 56.13 -43.73
N VAL A 66 -1.35 55.17 -44.41
CA VAL A 66 -0.01 54.66 -44.10
C VAL A 66 0.99 55.74 -44.52
N PRO A 67 1.83 56.30 -43.62
CA PRO A 67 2.95 57.12 -44.02
C PRO A 67 4.16 56.25 -44.39
N PRO A 68 5.04 56.74 -45.29
CA PRO A 68 6.13 55.97 -45.87
C PRO A 68 7.30 55.77 -44.89
N THR A 69 7.94 54.63 -45.08
CA THR A 69 9.21 54.15 -44.54
C THR A 69 10.29 55.25 -44.38
N GLY A 70 10.72 55.47 -43.14
CA GLY A 70 11.96 56.17 -42.80
C GLY A 70 13.15 55.20 -42.68
N PRO A 71 14.40 55.69 -42.79
CA PRO A 71 15.59 54.86 -42.97
C PRO A 71 16.13 54.35 -41.63
N HIS A 72 15.44 53.39 -41.01
CA HIS A 72 15.95 52.64 -39.87
C HIS A 72 15.73 51.13 -40.01
N ASP A 73 15.92 50.60 -41.22
CA ASP A 73 16.17 49.18 -41.44
C ASP A 73 17.69 48.94 -41.55
N LEU A 74 18.36 49.04 -40.40
CA LEU A 74 19.66 48.41 -40.17
C LEU A 74 19.61 47.69 -38.82
N LEU A 75 18.62 46.81 -38.64
CA LEU A 75 18.73 45.76 -37.65
C LEU A 75 19.85 44.81 -38.15
N PRO A 76 20.94 44.61 -37.38
CA PRO A 76 21.93 43.60 -37.74
C PRO A 76 21.24 42.25 -37.87
N PRO A 77 21.64 41.39 -38.83
CA PRO A 77 21.05 40.08 -38.99
C PRO A 77 21.08 39.34 -37.65
N PRO A 78 19.99 38.62 -37.27
CA PRO A 78 19.96 37.91 -36.00
C PRO A 78 21.19 37.00 -35.93
N ALA A 79 22.02 37.24 -34.92
CA ALA A 79 23.18 36.40 -34.66
C ALA A 79 22.73 34.94 -34.70
N PRO A 80 23.47 34.03 -35.38
CA PRO A 80 23.08 32.64 -35.46
C PRO A 80 22.85 32.14 -34.04
N ALA A 81 21.63 31.66 -33.76
CA ALA A 81 21.28 31.09 -32.49
C ALA A 81 22.35 30.04 -32.17
N ILE A 82 23.20 30.33 -31.18
CA ILE A 82 24.16 29.36 -30.68
C ILE A 82 23.30 28.21 -30.18
N ALA A 83 23.21 27.16 -30.99
CA ALA A 83 22.59 25.92 -30.60
C ALA A 83 23.39 25.48 -29.37
N THR A 84 22.84 25.69 -28.18
CA THR A 84 23.36 25.08 -26.97
C THR A 84 23.17 23.59 -27.18
N ASP A 85 24.19 22.93 -27.71
CA ASP A 85 24.29 21.49 -27.81
C ASP A 85 24.10 20.95 -26.39
N ALA A 86 22.87 20.55 -26.07
CA ALA A 86 22.57 19.87 -24.83
C ALA A 86 23.55 18.69 -24.77
N PRO A 87 24.41 18.61 -23.73
CA PRO A 87 25.54 17.68 -23.74
C PRO A 87 25.00 16.29 -24.04
N ARG A 88 25.46 15.69 -25.14
CA ARG A 88 25.05 14.36 -25.60
C ARG A 88 25.29 13.38 -24.46
N GLN A 89 24.25 13.16 -23.66
CA GLN A 89 24.36 12.35 -22.46
C GLN A 89 24.67 10.93 -22.94
N SER A 90 25.90 10.46 -22.66
CA SER A 90 26.40 9.21 -23.21
C SER A 90 25.44 8.08 -22.90
N TRP A 91 25.22 7.19 -23.88
CA TRP A 91 24.33 6.04 -23.73
C TRP A 91 24.67 5.23 -22.46
N PHE A 92 25.96 5.13 -22.13
CA PHE A 92 26.46 4.53 -20.89
C PHE A 92 25.88 5.17 -19.61
N ARG A 93 25.89 6.51 -19.50
CA ARG A 93 25.31 7.22 -18.35
C ARG A 93 23.79 7.02 -18.26
N ARG A 94 23.10 6.92 -19.40
CA ARG A 94 21.65 6.61 -19.44
C ARG A 94 21.38 5.17 -18.98
N SER A 95 22.19 4.20 -19.41
CA SER A 95 22.07 2.80 -19.00
C SER A 95 22.32 2.63 -17.50
N ILE A 96 23.40 3.21 -16.95
CA ILE A 96 23.68 3.17 -15.51
C ILE A 96 22.54 3.78 -14.70
N ARG A 97 22.02 4.95 -15.11
CA ARG A 97 20.93 5.62 -14.40
C ARG A 97 19.64 4.79 -14.42
N ARG A 98 19.37 4.09 -15.53
CA ARG A 98 18.26 3.15 -15.63
C ARG A 98 18.47 1.97 -14.68
N SER A 99 19.62 1.30 -14.74
CA SER A 99 19.93 0.15 -13.88
C SER A 99 19.86 0.50 -12.39
N ALA A 100 20.45 1.63 -11.97
CA ALA A 100 20.33 2.12 -10.60
C ALA A 100 18.88 2.41 -10.20
N GLY A 101 18.06 2.90 -11.13
CA GLY A 101 16.62 3.09 -10.93
C GLY A 101 15.88 1.76 -10.71
N TRP A 102 16.20 0.73 -11.50
CA TRP A 102 15.65 -0.62 -11.38
C TRP A 102 16.02 -1.27 -10.05
N ILE A 103 17.30 -1.26 -9.67
CA ILE A 103 17.77 -1.82 -8.39
C ILE A 103 17.06 -1.15 -7.21
N ARG A 104 16.98 0.20 -7.22
CA ARG A 104 16.32 0.94 -6.15
C ARG A 104 14.82 0.63 -6.06
N ASN A 105 14.14 0.50 -7.20
CA ASN A 105 12.72 0.14 -7.20
C ASN A 105 12.52 -1.31 -6.78
N GLY A 106 13.39 -2.23 -7.21
CA GLY A 106 13.39 -3.63 -6.80
C GLY A 106 13.58 -3.78 -5.30
N PHE A 107 14.54 -3.06 -4.71
CA PHE A 107 14.74 -3.04 -3.26
C PHE A 107 13.51 -2.52 -2.50
N ARG A 108 12.90 -1.43 -2.98
CA ARG A 108 11.67 -0.89 -2.39
C ARG A 108 10.50 -1.86 -2.48
N SER A 109 10.34 -2.52 -3.63
CA SER A 109 9.29 -3.53 -3.84
C SER A 109 9.52 -4.76 -2.96
N PHE A 110 10.76 -5.22 -2.82
CA PHE A 110 11.13 -6.33 -1.94
C PHE A 110 10.69 -6.04 -0.51
N TRP A 111 11.10 -4.90 0.06
CA TRP A 111 10.73 -4.53 1.42
C TRP A 111 9.25 -4.24 1.62
N LEU A 112 8.58 -3.71 0.59
CA LEU A 112 7.12 -3.56 0.60
C LEU A 112 6.45 -4.94 0.73
N ILE A 113 6.86 -5.91 -0.08
CA ILE A 113 6.34 -7.29 -0.03
C ILE A 113 6.65 -7.91 1.34
N THR A 114 7.87 -7.76 1.85
CA THR A 114 8.26 -8.24 3.19
C THR A 114 7.34 -7.71 4.27
N LEU A 115 7.10 -6.41 4.27
CA LEU A 115 6.29 -5.76 5.29
C LEU A 115 4.83 -6.19 5.19
N LEU A 116 4.25 -6.20 3.99
CA LEU A 116 2.89 -6.69 3.79
C LEU A 116 2.76 -8.16 4.20
N ALA A 117 3.76 -8.99 3.92
CA ALA A 117 3.76 -10.39 4.30
C ALA A 117 3.80 -10.56 5.83
N LEU A 118 4.67 -9.82 6.52
CA LEU A 118 4.71 -9.79 7.97
C LEU A 118 3.39 -9.31 8.58
N MET A 119 2.81 -8.25 8.01
CA MET A 119 1.50 -7.74 8.42
C MET A 119 0.37 -8.76 8.21
N THR A 120 0.48 -9.60 7.18
CA THR A 120 -0.51 -10.63 6.85
C THR A 120 -0.42 -11.84 7.77
N ALA A 121 0.73 -12.07 8.42
CA ALA A 121 0.88 -13.16 9.39
C ALA A 121 0.06 -12.95 10.67
N LEU A 122 -0.34 -11.71 10.97
CA LEU A 122 -1.14 -11.37 12.15
C LEU A 122 -2.58 -11.07 11.72
N PRO A 123 -3.61 -11.81 12.18
CA PRO A 123 -4.96 -11.73 11.59
C PRO A 123 -5.62 -10.34 11.63
N ILE A 124 -5.44 -9.59 12.71
CA ILE A 124 -5.99 -8.23 12.81
C ILE A 124 -5.24 -7.27 11.87
N ILE A 125 -3.92 -7.41 11.80
CA ILE A 125 -3.06 -6.55 10.97
C ILE A 125 -3.19 -6.89 9.48
N GLN A 126 -3.55 -8.14 9.15
CA GLN A 126 -3.84 -8.59 7.80
C GLN A 126 -4.92 -7.73 7.12
N LEU A 127 -5.91 -7.24 7.88
CA LEU A 127 -6.93 -6.33 7.35
C LEU A 127 -6.32 -5.03 6.79
N ILE A 128 -5.22 -4.55 7.37
CA ILE A 128 -4.50 -3.38 6.87
C ILE A 128 -3.79 -3.72 5.55
N ALA A 129 -3.12 -4.87 5.47
CA ALA A 129 -2.48 -5.33 4.24
C ALA A 129 -3.51 -5.53 3.11
N PHE A 130 -4.64 -6.17 3.41
CA PHE A 130 -5.74 -6.31 2.47
C PHE A 130 -6.34 -4.95 2.06
N GLY A 131 -6.54 -4.04 3.02
CA GLY A 131 -6.98 -2.68 2.77
C GLY A 131 -6.02 -1.88 1.89
N TYR A 132 -4.71 -2.05 2.06
CA TYR A 132 -3.70 -1.46 1.18
C TYR A 132 -3.85 -1.98 -0.26
N LEU A 133 -3.97 -3.30 -0.44
CA LEU A 133 -4.16 -3.92 -1.76
C LEU A 133 -5.43 -3.41 -2.47
N LEU A 134 -6.51 -3.21 -1.72
CA LEU A 134 -7.75 -2.60 -2.22
C LEU A 134 -7.52 -1.14 -2.60
N ASP A 135 -6.89 -0.33 -1.73
CA ASP A 135 -6.61 1.09 -2.00
C ASP A 135 -5.78 1.27 -3.28
N VAL A 136 -4.76 0.43 -3.50
CA VAL A 136 -3.95 0.42 -4.73
C VAL A 136 -4.83 0.17 -5.96
N ALA A 137 -5.69 -0.85 -5.93
CA ALA A 137 -6.60 -1.15 -7.02
C ALA A 137 -7.62 -0.02 -7.27
N GLY A 138 -8.15 0.58 -6.20
CA GLY A 138 -9.10 1.68 -6.26
C GLY A 138 -8.50 2.98 -6.82
N ARG A 139 -7.28 3.34 -6.41
CA ARG A 139 -6.55 4.50 -6.95
C ARG A 139 -6.22 4.33 -8.42
N LEU A 140 -5.83 3.14 -8.84
CA LEU A 140 -5.61 2.82 -10.25
C LEU A 140 -6.91 2.91 -11.04
N ALA A 141 -8.02 2.37 -10.53
CA ALA A 141 -9.33 2.45 -11.17
C ALA A 141 -9.80 3.90 -11.36
N LYS A 142 -9.49 4.81 -10.43
CA LYS A 142 -9.75 6.26 -10.55
C LYS A 142 -8.91 6.99 -11.60
N GLY A 143 -7.87 6.36 -12.14
CA GLY A 143 -6.97 6.99 -13.12
C GLY A 143 -5.58 7.36 -12.59
N GLY A 144 -5.25 7.04 -11.33
CA GLY A 144 -3.92 7.29 -10.77
C GLY A 144 -2.80 6.54 -11.48
N ASN A 145 -1.56 7.04 -11.39
CA ASN A 145 -0.39 6.34 -11.91
C ASN A 145 0.00 5.18 -10.99
N LEU A 146 0.69 4.16 -11.53
CA LEU A 146 1.16 3.01 -10.75
C LEU A 146 2.06 3.41 -9.59
N ARG A 147 2.92 4.42 -9.79
CA ARG A 147 3.83 4.91 -8.75
C ARG A 147 3.10 5.64 -7.63
N ASP A 148 2.06 6.40 -7.97
CA ASP A 148 1.27 7.17 -7.02
C ASP A 148 0.26 6.28 -6.28
N ALA A 149 -0.15 5.17 -6.90
CA ALA A 149 -0.99 4.16 -6.27
C ALA A 149 -0.21 3.32 -5.23
N LEU A 150 1.08 3.06 -5.46
CA LEU A 150 1.98 2.36 -4.52
C LEU A 150 2.68 3.34 -3.57
N ASP A 151 1.90 4.08 -2.80
CA ASP A 151 2.41 5.10 -1.88
C ASP A 151 3.29 4.52 -0.76
N TRP A 152 3.08 3.28 -0.32
CA TRP A 152 3.98 2.61 0.65
C TRP A 152 5.34 2.20 0.09
N LEU A 153 5.57 2.30 -1.22
CA LEU A 153 6.81 1.86 -1.84
C LEU A 153 8.04 2.65 -1.31
N ARG A 154 7.87 3.94 -1.06
CA ARG A 154 8.93 4.79 -0.51
C ARG A 154 9.19 4.54 0.99
N PRO A 155 8.19 4.61 1.89
CA PRO A 155 8.42 4.41 3.32
C PRO A 155 8.87 2.97 3.64
N ALA A 156 8.37 1.95 2.93
CA ALA A 156 8.82 0.57 3.10
C ALA A 156 10.32 0.41 2.76
N GLY A 157 10.78 1.04 1.68
CA GLY A 157 12.21 1.02 1.33
C GLY A 157 13.10 1.78 2.31
N GLN A 158 12.60 2.85 2.94
CA GLN A 158 13.34 3.55 3.99
C GLN A 158 13.44 2.70 5.26
N LEU A 159 12.34 2.06 5.65
CA LEU A 159 12.31 1.12 6.78
C LEU A 159 13.27 -0.04 6.55
N GLY A 160 13.21 -0.66 5.37
CA GLY A 160 14.10 -1.75 4.99
C GLY A 160 15.58 -1.36 5.00
N LEU A 161 15.88 -0.13 4.61
CA LEU A 161 17.24 0.37 4.68
C LEU A 161 17.69 0.65 6.12
N ALA A 162 16.79 1.14 6.98
CA ALA A 162 17.08 1.29 8.40
C ALA A 162 17.37 -0.08 9.05
N ILE A 163 16.57 -1.10 8.74
CA ILE A 163 16.79 -2.47 9.21
C ILE A 163 18.14 -2.99 8.72
N LEU A 164 18.44 -2.86 7.43
CA LEU A 164 19.71 -3.31 6.87
C LEU A 164 20.91 -2.60 7.50
N ALA A 165 20.81 -1.29 7.73
CA ALA A 165 21.85 -0.54 8.40
C ALA A 165 22.03 -0.98 9.86
N THR A 166 20.95 -1.23 10.59
CA THR A 166 21.00 -1.79 11.95
C THR A 166 21.67 -3.16 11.95
N LEU A 167 21.31 -4.05 11.01
CA LEU A 167 21.93 -5.37 10.87
C LEU A 167 23.43 -5.27 10.57
N LEU A 168 23.81 -4.33 9.68
CA LEU A 168 25.21 -4.11 9.31
C LEU A 168 26.03 -3.59 10.51
N VAL A 169 25.46 -2.69 11.32
CA VAL A 169 26.09 -2.19 12.54
C VAL A 169 26.13 -3.27 13.64
N SER A 170 25.13 -4.15 13.72
CA SER A 170 25.10 -5.22 14.72
C SER A 170 26.11 -6.34 14.47
N LEU A 171 26.54 -6.55 13.21
CA LEU A 171 27.51 -7.60 12.86
C LEU A 171 28.85 -7.46 13.62
N PRO A 172 29.59 -6.34 13.54
CA PRO A 172 30.86 -6.20 14.25
C PRO A 172 30.66 -6.18 15.77
N ILE A 173 29.54 -5.64 16.26
CA ILE A 173 29.18 -5.66 17.69
C ILE A 173 29.00 -7.10 18.19
N GLY A 174 28.21 -7.90 17.47
CA GLY A 174 27.94 -9.30 17.79
C GLY A 174 29.21 -10.15 17.71
N LEU A 175 30.07 -9.89 16.72
CA LEU A 175 31.36 -10.55 16.59
C LEU A 175 32.24 -10.27 17.81
N LEU A 176 32.47 -9.00 18.16
CA LEU A 176 33.23 -8.60 19.36
C LEU A 176 32.67 -9.21 20.65
N GLY A 177 31.35 -9.23 20.79
CA GLY A 177 30.68 -9.88 21.92
C GLY A 177 30.93 -11.38 21.97
N HIS A 178 30.88 -12.06 20.83
CA HIS A 178 31.19 -13.49 20.74
C HIS A 178 32.64 -13.80 21.13
N TRP A 179 33.61 -13.04 20.60
CA TRP A 179 35.03 -13.21 20.97
C TRP A 179 35.29 -12.93 22.45
N ALA A 180 34.62 -11.93 23.03
CA ALA A 180 34.72 -11.66 24.47
C ALA A 180 34.23 -12.84 25.31
N THR A 181 33.10 -13.47 24.93
CA THR A 181 32.57 -14.66 25.59
C THR A 181 33.51 -15.85 25.47
N VAL A 182 34.07 -16.10 24.27
CA VAL A 182 35.06 -17.17 24.06
C VAL A 182 36.32 -16.95 24.92
N GLY A 183 36.80 -15.71 24.99
CA GLY A 183 37.95 -15.35 25.84
C GLY A 183 37.70 -15.59 27.33
N GLU A 184 36.49 -15.35 27.82
CA GLU A 184 36.11 -15.60 29.21
C GLU A 184 36.05 -17.09 29.55
N VAL A 185 35.62 -17.94 28.60
CA VAL A 185 35.59 -19.40 28.78
C VAL A 185 37.01 -19.98 28.83
N ILE A 186 37.94 -19.46 28.02
CA ILE A 186 39.33 -19.95 27.96
C ILE A 186 40.15 -19.44 29.15
N SER A 187 39.99 -18.16 29.52
CA SER A 187 40.76 -17.52 30.58
C SER A 187 39.92 -16.47 31.29
N PRO A 188 39.20 -16.87 32.36
CA PRO A 188 38.33 -15.99 33.13
C PRO A 188 39.09 -14.76 33.66
N GLY A 189 38.51 -13.57 33.51
CA GLY A 189 39.08 -12.31 34.02
C GLY A 189 40.28 -11.76 33.23
N SER A 190 40.64 -12.35 32.10
CA SER A 190 41.78 -11.90 31.28
C SER A 190 41.63 -10.42 30.85
N PRO A 191 42.72 -9.64 30.79
CA PRO A 191 42.68 -8.26 30.30
C PRO A 191 42.13 -8.13 28.87
N GLN A 192 42.37 -9.15 28.05
CA GLN A 192 41.91 -9.22 26.66
C GLN A 192 40.38 -9.37 26.57
N ALA A 193 39.76 -10.26 27.37
CA ALA A 193 38.31 -10.40 27.42
C ALA A 193 37.62 -9.11 27.89
N ARG A 194 38.19 -8.43 28.88
CA ARG A 194 37.72 -7.12 29.35
C ARG A 194 37.82 -6.03 28.27
N ALA A 195 38.94 -5.97 27.55
CA ALA A 195 39.12 -5.01 26.45
C ALA A 195 38.08 -5.25 25.34
N MET A 196 37.86 -6.50 24.92
CA MET A 196 36.85 -6.85 23.90
C MET A 196 35.43 -6.48 24.35
N ARG A 197 35.07 -6.74 25.61
CA ARG A 197 33.77 -6.35 26.16
C ARG A 197 33.58 -4.83 26.20
N SER A 198 34.60 -4.08 26.60
CA SER A 198 34.56 -2.62 26.60
C SER A 198 34.43 -2.05 25.17
N GLY A 199 35.14 -2.65 24.20
CA GLY A 199 35.04 -2.32 22.78
C GLY A 199 33.65 -2.59 22.23
N ALA A 200 33.04 -3.73 22.58
CA ALA A 200 31.66 -4.04 22.18
C ALA A 200 30.66 -3.00 22.71
N ILE A 201 30.77 -2.62 24.00
CA ILE A 201 29.90 -1.59 24.61
C ILE A 201 30.09 -0.24 23.92
N LEU A 202 31.34 0.18 23.70
CA LEU A 202 31.64 1.43 23.00
C LEU A 202 31.04 1.43 21.59
N LEU A 203 31.15 0.32 20.87
CA LEU A 203 30.62 0.17 19.52
C LEU A 203 29.09 0.19 19.50
N VAL A 204 28.42 -0.35 20.52
CA VAL A 204 26.96 -0.21 20.70
C VAL A 204 26.55 1.23 20.89
N VAL A 205 27.25 1.98 21.75
CA VAL A 205 26.94 3.39 22.01
C VAL A 205 27.14 4.22 20.74
N VAL A 206 28.28 4.08 20.08
CA VAL A 206 28.59 4.79 18.83
C VAL A 206 27.64 4.38 17.70
N GLY A 207 27.35 3.08 17.57
CA GLY A 207 26.43 2.55 16.57
C GLY A 207 25.00 3.08 16.74
N THR A 208 24.49 3.08 17.98
CA THR A 208 23.16 3.63 18.31
C THR A 208 23.08 5.11 17.99
N LEU A 209 24.09 5.89 18.39
CA LEU A 209 24.14 7.34 18.10
C LEU A 209 24.19 7.60 16.59
N HIS A 210 24.98 6.83 15.83
CA HIS A 210 25.06 6.94 14.37
C HIS A 210 23.72 6.60 13.69
N LEU A 211 23.06 5.51 14.10
CA LEU A 211 21.76 5.12 13.54
C LEU A 211 20.68 6.15 13.86
N ALA A 212 20.61 6.64 15.10
CA ALA A 212 19.69 7.71 15.50
C ALA A 212 19.93 8.98 14.67
N TRP A 213 21.19 9.35 14.44
CA TRP A 213 21.57 10.49 13.61
C TRP A 213 21.23 10.30 12.12
N ALA A 214 21.40 9.09 11.59
CA ALA A 214 21.02 8.77 10.21
C ALA A 214 19.50 8.85 10.00
N LEU A 215 18.73 8.38 10.98
CA LEU A 215 17.26 8.50 11.00
C LEU A 215 16.82 9.96 11.09
N ALA A 216 17.39 10.75 11.99
CA ALA A 216 17.11 12.17 12.15
C ALA A 216 17.41 12.99 10.86
N ARG A 217 18.28 12.51 9.97
CA ARG A 217 18.57 13.13 8.66
C ARG A 217 17.64 12.67 7.53
N GLY A 218 16.63 11.85 7.81
CA GLY A 218 15.62 11.42 6.82
C GLY A 218 15.91 10.10 6.11
N GLY A 219 16.80 9.26 6.68
CA GLY A 219 16.88 7.83 6.34
C GLY A 219 17.19 7.49 4.87
N ARG A 220 17.99 8.31 4.17
CA ARG A 220 18.47 7.97 2.82
C ARG A 220 19.66 7.01 2.92
N TRP A 221 19.83 6.14 1.93
CA TRP A 221 20.94 5.17 1.90
C TRP A 221 22.32 5.79 2.16
N TRP A 222 22.58 6.97 1.59
CA TRP A 222 23.83 7.70 1.79
C TRP A 222 24.06 8.17 3.24
N HIS A 223 22.99 8.44 3.99
CA HIS A 223 23.10 8.90 5.38
C HIS A 223 23.59 7.80 6.32
N TYR A 224 23.31 6.53 6.00
CA TYR A 224 23.77 5.40 6.80
C TYR A 224 25.22 5.02 6.50
N LEU A 225 25.67 5.20 5.25
CA LEU A 225 27.07 4.94 4.86
C LEU A 225 28.03 6.05 5.32
N TRP A 226 27.54 7.30 5.41
CA TRP A 226 28.38 8.45 5.72
C TRP A 226 27.95 9.19 7.02
N PRO A 227 28.70 9.02 8.14
CA PRO A 227 28.30 9.53 9.46
C PRO A 227 28.25 11.06 9.60
N GLN A 228 28.94 11.84 8.76
CA GLN A 228 29.10 13.31 8.91
C GLN A 228 29.30 13.76 10.37
N PRO A 229 30.36 13.31 11.06
CA PRO A 229 30.56 13.55 12.50
C PRO A 229 30.61 15.05 12.86
N LEU A 230 31.21 15.90 12.01
CA LEU A 230 31.30 17.34 12.26
C LEU A 230 29.92 18.04 12.25
N ARG A 231 28.97 17.55 11.44
CA ARG A 231 27.61 18.10 11.43
C ARG A 231 26.80 17.61 12.62
N PHE A 232 27.01 16.37 13.05
CA PHE A 232 26.41 15.86 14.29
C PHE A 232 26.74 16.76 15.48
N LEU A 233 28.03 17.04 15.71
CA LEU A 233 28.47 17.91 16.81
C LEU A 233 27.88 19.33 16.74
N ARG A 234 27.65 19.87 15.54
CA ARG A 234 27.13 21.23 15.35
C ARG A 234 25.60 21.33 15.43
N GLU A 235 24.89 20.32 14.94
CA GLU A 235 23.44 20.34 14.76
C GLU A 235 22.71 19.56 15.88
N ALA A 236 23.34 18.56 16.51
CA ALA A 236 22.71 17.78 17.59
C ALA A 236 22.35 18.60 18.83
N TRP A 237 23.06 19.70 19.09
CA TRP A 237 22.77 20.61 20.20
C TRP A 237 21.66 21.64 19.89
N ARG A 238 21.11 21.65 18.66
CA ARG A 238 20.05 22.59 18.28
C ARG A 238 18.68 21.97 18.53
N PRO A 239 17.82 22.55 19.38
CA PRO A 239 16.48 22.00 19.65
C PRO A 239 15.59 21.92 18.40
N ARG A 240 15.78 22.83 17.44
CA ARG A 240 15.09 22.81 16.13
C ARG A 240 15.32 21.51 15.36
N THR A 241 16.53 20.94 15.39
CA THR A 241 16.85 19.71 14.66
C THR A 241 16.05 18.51 15.17
N TRP A 242 15.77 18.47 16.47
CA TRP A 242 14.95 17.42 17.10
C TRP A 242 13.46 17.63 16.85
N ALA A 243 12.97 18.88 16.88
CA ALA A 243 11.60 19.21 16.49
C ALA A 243 11.34 18.82 15.02
N ASP A 244 12.21 19.24 14.10
CA ASP A 244 12.11 18.88 12.68
C ASP A 244 12.18 17.36 12.46
N ALA A 245 12.95 16.62 13.28
CA ALA A 245 13.01 15.16 13.21
C ALA A 245 11.74 14.49 13.73
N ALA A 246 11.14 15.01 14.81
CA ALA A 246 9.88 14.54 15.34
C ALA A 246 8.72 14.81 14.35
N ASP A 247 8.67 16.01 13.77
CA ASP A 247 7.67 16.38 12.76
C ASP A 247 7.77 15.47 11.52
N ARG A 248 8.99 15.25 11.02
CA ARG A 248 9.22 14.27 9.93
C ARG A 248 8.83 12.85 10.30
N GLY A 249 9.03 12.46 11.57
CA GLY A 249 8.57 11.17 12.09
C GLY A 249 7.05 11.08 12.08
N ALA A 250 6.36 12.11 12.57
CA ALA A 250 4.91 12.19 12.60
C ALA A 250 4.31 12.21 11.18
N GLU A 251 4.89 12.98 10.26
CA GLU A 251 4.54 12.98 8.84
C GLU A 251 4.72 11.58 8.24
N TRP A 252 5.85 10.93 8.51
CA TRP A 252 6.12 9.58 8.03
C TRP A 252 5.10 8.57 8.54
N PHE A 253 4.74 8.60 9.83
CA PHE A 253 3.65 7.78 10.37
C PHE A 253 2.29 8.12 9.72
N GLY A 254 2.05 9.40 9.42
CA GLY A 254 0.87 9.88 8.70
C GLY A 254 0.75 9.33 7.28
N GLU A 255 1.86 9.13 6.55
CA GLU A 255 1.88 8.54 5.20
C GLU A 255 1.29 7.10 5.19
N TRP A 256 1.41 6.37 6.29
CA TRP A 256 0.92 4.99 6.40
C TRP A 256 -0.60 4.88 6.48
N GLN A 257 -1.31 5.94 6.91
CA GLN A 257 -2.78 6.01 6.94
C GLN A 257 -3.45 4.70 7.43
N PHE A 258 -2.87 4.09 8.47
CA PHE A 258 -3.22 2.74 8.93
C PHE A 258 -4.71 2.60 9.22
N GLY A 259 -5.31 3.59 9.89
CA GLY A 259 -6.73 3.59 10.25
C GLY A 259 -7.65 3.55 9.01
N ARG A 260 -7.40 4.40 8.00
CA ARG A 260 -8.22 4.40 6.78
C ARG A 260 -8.14 3.06 6.05
N ARG A 261 -6.94 2.49 5.95
CA ARG A 261 -6.69 1.21 5.28
C ARG A 261 -7.31 0.05 6.04
N PHE A 262 -7.18 0.02 7.36
CA PHE A 262 -7.86 -0.95 8.21
C PHE A 262 -9.38 -0.95 7.96
N TRP A 263 -10.02 0.22 8.01
CA TRP A 263 -11.46 0.34 7.75
C TRP A 263 -11.87 0.00 6.32
N LEU A 264 -11.01 0.27 5.34
CA LEU A 264 -11.25 -0.14 3.95
C LEU A 264 -11.15 -1.67 3.82
N GLY A 265 -10.14 -2.28 4.43
CA GLY A 265 -9.92 -3.72 4.45
C GLY A 265 -11.01 -4.47 5.18
N LEU A 266 -11.42 -4.01 6.36
CA LEU A 266 -12.53 -4.60 7.14
C LEU A 266 -13.84 -4.61 6.34
N ARG A 267 -14.22 -3.46 5.76
CA ARG A 267 -15.41 -3.36 4.91
C ARG A 267 -15.30 -4.27 3.68
N GLY A 268 -14.15 -4.30 3.02
CA GLY A 268 -13.91 -5.21 1.90
C GLY A 268 -14.00 -6.69 2.29
N ALA A 269 -13.51 -7.05 3.47
CA ALA A 269 -13.54 -8.42 4.00
C ALA A 269 -14.97 -8.85 4.32
N ILE A 270 -15.74 -8.02 5.05
CA ILE A 270 -17.16 -8.25 5.34
C ILE A 270 -17.95 -8.43 4.04
N ALA A 271 -17.74 -7.55 3.06
CA ALA A 271 -18.46 -7.63 1.80
C ALA A 271 -18.10 -8.90 1.00
N THR A 272 -16.85 -9.35 1.11
CA THR A 272 -16.39 -10.62 0.51
C THR A 272 -17.03 -11.82 1.19
N LEU A 273 -17.11 -11.82 2.52
CA LEU A 273 -17.79 -12.86 3.28
C LEU A 273 -19.27 -12.96 2.87
N ILE A 274 -19.98 -11.82 2.75
CA ILE A 274 -21.37 -11.79 2.30
C ILE A 274 -21.54 -12.44 0.91
N TRP A 275 -20.62 -12.17 -0.01
CA TRP A 275 -20.63 -12.78 -1.35
C TRP A 275 -20.29 -14.28 -1.36
N LEU A 276 -19.59 -14.77 -0.34
CA LEU A 276 -19.23 -16.18 -0.20
C LEU A 276 -20.30 -16.98 0.57
N LEU A 277 -21.13 -16.33 1.40
CA LEU A 277 -22.19 -16.96 2.18
C LEU A 277 -23.06 -17.92 1.37
N PRO A 278 -23.56 -17.60 0.16
CA PRO A 278 -24.41 -18.52 -0.60
C PRO A 278 -23.70 -19.85 -0.87
N ALA A 279 -22.45 -19.82 -1.32
CA ALA A 279 -21.69 -21.04 -1.58
C ALA A 279 -21.42 -21.81 -0.27
N THR A 280 -21.03 -21.12 0.80
CA THR A 280 -20.72 -21.76 2.10
C THR A 280 -21.93 -22.41 2.75
N VAL A 281 -23.09 -21.73 2.77
CA VAL A 281 -24.34 -22.26 3.35
C VAL A 281 -24.79 -23.50 2.58
N ILE A 282 -24.74 -23.46 1.26
CA ILE A 282 -25.10 -24.59 0.40
C ILE A 282 -24.19 -25.79 0.67
N ILE A 283 -22.87 -25.58 0.80
CA ILE A 283 -21.93 -26.67 1.12
C ILE A 283 -22.19 -27.24 2.52
N LEU A 284 -22.35 -26.37 3.53
CA LEU A 284 -22.53 -26.78 4.92
C LEU A 284 -23.83 -27.60 5.11
N ALA A 285 -24.92 -27.18 4.47
CA ALA A 285 -26.21 -27.87 4.52
C ALA A 285 -26.17 -29.30 3.95
N ASN A 286 -25.18 -29.63 3.10
CA ASN A 286 -25.12 -30.90 2.38
C ASN A 286 -24.05 -31.87 2.89
N ARG A 287 -23.31 -31.50 3.93
CA ARG A 287 -22.29 -32.37 4.53
C ARG A 287 -22.82 -33.66 5.13
N HIS A 288 -24.10 -33.71 5.48
CA HIS A 288 -24.74 -34.87 6.11
C HIS A 288 -25.65 -35.67 5.17
N GLY A 289 -25.80 -35.28 3.90
CA GLY A 289 -26.73 -35.92 2.97
C GLY A 289 -26.09 -37.09 2.22
N GLN A 290 -26.44 -38.33 2.58
CA GLN A 290 -26.05 -39.55 1.85
C GLN A 290 -26.84 -39.78 0.54
N SER A 291 -27.51 -38.77 -0.01
CA SER A 291 -28.39 -38.91 -1.17
C SER A 291 -27.82 -38.24 -2.44
N GLY A 292 -28.21 -38.70 -3.63
CA GLY A 292 -27.81 -38.11 -4.91
C GLY A 292 -28.14 -36.61 -5.06
N LEU A 293 -29.01 -36.07 -4.20
CA LEU A 293 -29.28 -34.64 -4.05
C LEU A 293 -28.04 -33.85 -3.59
N ALA A 294 -27.15 -34.45 -2.81
CA ALA A 294 -25.90 -33.81 -2.37
C ALA A 294 -25.00 -33.41 -3.55
N GLY A 295 -25.00 -34.19 -4.63
CA GLY A 295 -24.25 -33.89 -5.87
C GLY A 295 -24.83 -32.68 -6.62
N LEU A 296 -26.15 -32.60 -6.77
CA LEU A 296 -26.81 -31.46 -7.41
C LEU A 296 -26.61 -30.17 -6.62
N ILE A 297 -26.71 -30.26 -5.30
CA ILE A 297 -26.57 -29.09 -4.44
C ILE A 297 -25.10 -28.65 -4.34
N GLY A 298 -24.15 -29.60 -4.32
CA GLY A 298 -22.73 -29.31 -4.47
C GLY A 298 -22.41 -28.61 -5.80
N GLY A 299 -23.01 -29.06 -6.91
CA GLY A 299 -22.91 -28.40 -8.21
C GLY A 299 -23.46 -26.97 -8.20
N LEU A 300 -24.58 -26.73 -7.51
CA LEU A 300 -25.15 -25.38 -7.34
C LEU A 300 -24.23 -24.47 -6.50
N ALA A 301 -23.65 -24.99 -5.42
CA ALA A 301 -22.65 -24.27 -4.62
C ALA A 301 -21.43 -23.88 -5.47
N PHE A 302 -20.94 -24.81 -6.29
CA PHE A 302 -19.81 -24.58 -7.17
C PHE A 302 -20.12 -23.52 -8.23
N LEU A 303 -21.32 -23.54 -8.80
CA LEU A 303 -21.80 -22.53 -9.73
C LEU A 303 -21.93 -21.15 -9.05
N ALA A 304 -22.46 -21.11 -7.83
CA ALA A 304 -22.53 -19.89 -7.03
C ALA A 304 -21.13 -19.32 -6.74
N LEU A 305 -20.18 -20.17 -6.36
CA LEU A 305 -18.78 -19.77 -6.17
C LEU A 305 -18.16 -19.24 -7.46
N GLY A 306 -18.42 -19.88 -8.61
CA GLY A 306 -17.97 -19.41 -9.92
C GLY A 306 -18.51 -18.02 -10.27
N ILE A 307 -19.79 -17.77 -9.99
CA ILE A 307 -20.40 -16.44 -10.15
C ILE A 307 -19.71 -15.42 -9.23
N THR A 308 -19.48 -15.77 -7.96
CA THR A 308 -18.77 -14.89 -7.02
C THR A 308 -17.38 -14.54 -7.54
N LEU A 309 -16.57 -15.52 -7.96
CA LEU A 309 -15.21 -15.28 -8.45
C LEU A 309 -15.16 -14.46 -9.73
N LEU A 310 -16.20 -14.54 -10.56
CA LEU A 310 -16.32 -13.76 -11.80
C LEU A 310 -16.46 -12.25 -11.52
N TYR A 311 -17.22 -11.88 -10.49
CA TYR A 311 -17.56 -10.48 -10.20
C TYR A 311 -16.74 -9.87 -9.06
N LEU A 312 -16.42 -10.66 -8.04
CA LEU A 312 -15.87 -10.19 -6.78
C LEU A 312 -14.56 -9.40 -6.92
N PRO A 313 -13.54 -9.84 -7.67
CA PRO A 313 -12.27 -9.10 -7.76
C PRO A 313 -12.46 -7.67 -8.30
N MET A 314 -13.43 -7.50 -9.20
CA MET A 314 -13.74 -6.23 -9.85
C MET A 314 -14.68 -5.38 -9.00
N LEU A 315 -15.64 -6.00 -8.33
CA LEU A 315 -16.45 -5.32 -7.32
C LEU A 315 -15.59 -4.79 -6.18
N GLN A 316 -14.57 -5.52 -5.74
CA GLN A 316 -13.60 -5.09 -4.72
C GLN A 316 -12.80 -3.86 -5.18
N ALA A 317 -12.33 -3.85 -6.43
CA ALA A 317 -11.61 -2.71 -6.98
C ALA A 317 -12.52 -1.48 -7.19
N HIS A 318 -13.77 -1.68 -7.62
CA HIS A 318 -14.78 -0.61 -7.74
C HIS A 318 -15.20 -0.07 -6.38
N PHE A 319 -15.41 -0.94 -5.38
CA PHE A 319 -15.65 -0.56 -3.99
C PHE A 319 -14.52 0.34 -3.46
N ALA A 320 -13.27 -0.06 -3.66
CA ALA A 320 -12.11 0.71 -3.22
C ALA A 320 -12.00 2.06 -3.94
N ALA A 321 -12.40 2.13 -5.21
CA ALA A 321 -12.49 3.39 -5.93
C ALA A 321 -13.61 4.28 -5.35
N GLN A 322 -14.81 3.75 -5.13
CA GLN A 322 -15.94 4.59 -4.73
C GLN A 322 -15.95 4.94 -3.23
N GLY A 323 -15.29 4.16 -2.37
CA GLY A 323 -15.26 4.36 -0.91
C GLY A 323 -16.58 4.09 -0.19
N ARG A 324 -17.62 3.63 -0.91
CA ARG A 324 -18.97 3.33 -0.40
C ARG A 324 -19.23 1.83 -0.39
N PHE A 325 -19.75 1.31 0.73
CA PHE A 325 -20.00 -0.13 0.89
C PHE A 325 -20.98 -0.68 -0.14
N ALA A 326 -22.02 0.08 -0.51
CA ALA A 326 -23.00 -0.29 -1.52
C ALA A 326 -22.39 -0.59 -2.90
N ALA A 327 -21.22 -0.02 -3.23
CA ALA A 327 -20.55 -0.28 -4.51
C ALA A 327 -20.14 -1.75 -4.69
N MET A 328 -20.02 -2.53 -3.60
CA MET A 328 -19.75 -3.96 -3.69
C MET A 328 -20.93 -4.78 -4.24
N PHE A 329 -22.13 -4.18 -4.33
CA PHE A 329 -23.34 -4.85 -4.83
C PHE A 329 -23.82 -4.24 -6.17
N GLU A 330 -23.08 -3.29 -6.74
CA GLU A 330 -23.40 -2.64 -8.02
C GLU A 330 -23.05 -3.51 -9.24
N VAL A 331 -23.56 -4.74 -9.29
CA VAL A 331 -23.28 -5.71 -10.36
C VAL A 331 -23.67 -5.16 -11.74
N ARG A 332 -24.73 -4.35 -11.82
CA ARG A 332 -25.18 -3.72 -13.08
C ARG A 332 -24.12 -2.79 -13.66
N LYS A 333 -23.46 -2.01 -12.82
CA LYS A 333 -22.41 -1.07 -13.25
C LYS A 333 -21.19 -1.82 -13.76
N ILE A 334 -20.75 -2.82 -13.01
CA ILE A 334 -19.69 -3.75 -13.40
C ILE A 334 -19.98 -4.43 -14.74
N ARG A 335 -21.22 -4.89 -14.97
CA ARG A 335 -21.63 -5.47 -16.25
C ARG A 335 -21.59 -4.46 -17.39
N GLY A 336 -21.85 -3.17 -17.12
CA GLY A 336 -21.66 -2.08 -18.07
C GLY A 336 -20.19 -1.86 -18.41
N ASP A 337 -19.32 -1.84 -17.39
CA ASP A 337 -17.88 -1.66 -17.55
C ASP A 337 -17.23 -2.82 -18.33
N PHE A 338 -17.68 -4.05 -18.10
CA PHE A 338 -17.28 -5.22 -18.90
C PHE A 338 -17.53 -5.03 -20.40
N ARG A 339 -18.67 -4.40 -20.78
CA ARG A 339 -19.00 -4.16 -22.20
C ARG A 339 -18.04 -3.19 -22.88
N ARG A 340 -17.46 -2.26 -22.11
CA ARG A 340 -16.55 -1.21 -22.62
C ARG A 340 -15.13 -1.72 -22.85
N ALA A 341 -14.66 -2.65 -22.02
CA ALA A 341 -13.30 -3.19 -22.11
C ALA A 341 -13.22 -4.70 -21.79
N PRO A 342 -13.83 -5.58 -22.62
CA PRO A 342 -13.93 -7.00 -22.31
C PRO A 342 -12.54 -7.69 -22.26
N TRP A 343 -11.63 -7.36 -23.16
CA TRP A 343 -10.28 -7.94 -23.16
C TRP A 343 -9.44 -7.58 -21.94
N ALA A 344 -9.55 -6.35 -21.45
CA ALA A 344 -8.84 -5.94 -20.24
C ALA A 344 -9.38 -6.68 -19.01
N TRP A 345 -10.69 -6.93 -18.99
CA TRP A 345 -11.35 -7.74 -17.97
C TRP A 345 -10.86 -9.18 -17.98
N LEU A 346 -10.84 -9.81 -19.16
CA LEU A 346 -10.35 -11.17 -19.33
C LEU A 346 -8.90 -11.30 -18.89
N ALA A 347 -8.03 -10.38 -19.32
CA ALA A 347 -6.62 -10.37 -18.93
C ALA A 347 -6.45 -10.26 -17.41
N ALA A 348 -7.22 -9.39 -16.76
CA ALA A 348 -7.19 -9.26 -15.31
C ALA A 348 -7.73 -10.50 -14.59
N LEU A 349 -8.78 -11.16 -15.10
CA LEU A 349 -9.27 -12.42 -14.54
C LEU A 349 -8.29 -13.58 -14.73
N ILE A 350 -7.70 -13.73 -15.91
CA ILE A 350 -6.65 -14.73 -16.16
C ILE A 350 -5.49 -14.52 -15.19
N LEU A 351 -5.06 -13.28 -15.03
CA LEU A 351 -3.96 -12.96 -14.13
C LEU A 351 -4.35 -13.23 -12.65
N THR A 352 -5.56 -12.85 -12.25
CA THR A 352 -6.03 -12.92 -10.86
C THR A 352 -6.46 -14.30 -10.40
N LEU A 353 -6.98 -15.15 -11.30
CA LEU A 353 -7.48 -16.48 -10.97
C LEU A 353 -6.52 -17.57 -11.39
N VAL A 354 -5.89 -17.48 -12.55
CA VAL A 354 -5.10 -18.59 -13.12
C VAL A 354 -3.61 -18.36 -12.90
N VAL A 355 -3.03 -17.33 -13.52
CA VAL A 355 -1.56 -17.19 -13.63
C VAL A 355 -0.89 -16.97 -12.26
N LEU A 356 -1.44 -16.08 -11.42
CA LEU A 356 -0.81 -15.71 -10.15
C LEU A 356 -1.18 -16.66 -8.99
N PRO A 357 -2.41 -17.21 -8.89
CA PRO A 357 -2.74 -18.15 -7.82
C PRO A 357 -2.28 -19.59 -8.03
N ILE A 358 -2.16 -20.09 -9.27
CA ILE A 358 -1.77 -21.49 -9.51
C ILE A 358 -0.44 -21.86 -8.81
N PRO A 359 0.64 -21.06 -8.91
CA PRO A 359 1.87 -21.33 -8.17
C PRO A 359 1.67 -21.43 -6.65
N LEU A 360 0.74 -20.65 -6.10
CA LEU A 360 0.42 -20.68 -4.67
C LEU A 360 -0.30 -21.95 -4.27
N TYR A 361 -1.18 -22.48 -5.13
CA TYR A 361 -1.85 -23.76 -4.88
C TYR A 361 -0.91 -24.94 -4.95
N LEU A 362 0.07 -24.93 -5.87
CA LEU A 362 1.09 -25.99 -5.94
C LEU A 362 1.94 -26.03 -4.66
N LEU A 363 2.33 -24.87 -4.13
CA LEU A 363 3.09 -24.79 -2.89
C LEU A 363 2.34 -25.33 -1.67
N LYS A 364 1.00 -25.32 -1.71
CA LYS A 364 0.16 -25.81 -0.62
C LYS A 364 0.14 -27.34 -0.51
N ILE A 365 0.65 -28.06 -1.50
CA ILE A 365 0.61 -29.53 -1.55
C ILE A 365 1.70 -30.16 -0.67
N GLU A 366 2.80 -29.43 -0.40
CA GLU A 366 3.92 -29.93 0.40
C GLU A 366 3.92 -29.27 1.80
N PRO A 367 4.05 -30.03 2.90
CA PRO A 367 4.21 -29.44 4.22
C PRO A 367 5.52 -28.66 4.26
N PRO A 368 5.51 -27.32 4.43
CA PRO A 368 6.76 -26.59 4.54
C PRO A 368 7.45 -27.01 5.83
N PRO A 369 8.78 -27.23 5.81
CA PRO A 369 9.52 -27.45 7.03
C PRO A 369 9.34 -26.22 7.96
N PRO A 370 9.47 -26.38 9.29
CA PRO A 370 9.16 -25.32 10.26
C PRO A 370 9.85 -23.98 9.97
N GLU A 371 11.03 -24.02 9.34
CA GLU A 371 11.82 -22.85 8.98
C GLU A 371 11.21 -22.05 7.80
N LEU A 372 10.30 -22.63 7.03
CA LEU A 372 9.70 -22.05 5.81
C LEU A 372 8.21 -21.68 5.96
N VAL A 373 7.66 -21.73 7.18
CA VAL A 373 6.24 -21.41 7.46
C VAL A 373 5.85 -19.98 7.03
N TRP A 374 6.82 -19.06 6.94
CA TRP A 374 6.60 -17.66 6.51
C TRP A 374 6.60 -17.46 4.98
N LEU A 375 7.13 -18.42 4.22
CA LEU A 375 7.34 -18.31 2.77
C LEU A 375 6.01 -18.23 1.98
N PRO A 376 4.95 -19.01 2.31
CA PRO A 376 3.66 -18.90 1.63
C PRO A 376 3.06 -17.50 1.71
N THR A 377 3.19 -16.82 2.85
CA THR A 377 2.66 -15.45 3.04
C THR A 377 3.39 -14.43 2.16
N TRP A 378 4.71 -14.60 2.01
CA TRP A 378 5.52 -13.79 1.11
C TRP A 378 5.11 -13.94 -0.34
N LEU A 379 5.02 -15.19 -0.81
CA LEU A 379 4.59 -15.47 -2.18
C LEU A 379 3.15 -15.00 -2.41
N PHE A 380 2.25 -15.23 -1.45
CA PHE A 380 0.87 -14.77 -1.53
C PHE A 380 0.81 -13.28 -1.82
N ILE A 381 1.55 -12.44 -1.09
CA ILE A 381 1.59 -10.99 -1.34
C ILE A 381 2.26 -10.64 -2.67
N ALA A 382 3.38 -11.28 -2.99
CA ALA A 382 4.12 -11.04 -4.23
C ALA A 382 3.26 -11.29 -5.48
N PHE A 383 2.38 -12.30 -5.43
CA PHE A 383 1.43 -12.63 -6.49
C PHE A 383 0.10 -11.87 -6.36
N MET A 384 -0.40 -11.57 -5.16
CA MET A 384 -1.69 -10.90 -5.00
C MET A 384 -1.63 -9.41 -5.36
N LEU A 385 -0.50 -8.73 -5.11
CA LEU A 385 -0.32 -7.32 -5.48
C LEU A 385 -0.48 -7.07 -6.99
N PRO A 386 0.23 -7.76 -7.91
CA PRO A 386 0.04 -7.57 -9.34
C PRO A 386 -1.36 -7.98 -9.82
N ALA A 387 -2.00 -8.98 -9.21
CA ALA A 387 -3.39 -9.33 -9.51
C ALA A 387 -4.33 -8.14 -9.28
N ARG A 388 -4.19 -7.49 -8.12
CA ARG A 388 -5.00 -6.32 -7.72
C ARG A 388 -4.74 -5.10 -8.61
N ILE A 389 -3.48 -4.89 -8.99
CA ILE A 389 -3.10 -3.85 -9.95
C ILE A 389 -3.81 -4.08 -11.30
N ALA A 390 -3.85 -5.32 -11.80
CA ALA A 390 -4.52 -5.63 -13.06
C ALA A 390 -6.03 -5.37 -13.01
N CYS A 391 -6.72 -5.72 -11.91
CA CYS A 391 -8.13 -5.36 -11.73
C CYS A 391 -8.37 -3.85 -11.77
N GLY A 392 -7.55 -3.08 -11.06
CA GLY A 392 -7.62 -1.62 -11.06
C GLY A 392 -7.40 -1.02 -12.46
N LEU A 393 -6.41 -1.53 -13.20
CA LEU A 393 -6.11 -1.08 -14.57
C LEU A 393 -7.21 -1.46 -15.57
N ALA A 394 -7.84 -2.64 -15.41
CA ALA A 394 -8.97 -3.06 -16.23
C ALA A 394 -10.16 -2.11 -16.06
N LEU A 395 -10.51 -1.76 -14.81
CA LEU A 395 -11.56 -0.79 -14.52
C LEU A 395 -11.21 0.62 -15.01
N ARG A 396 -9.96 1.07 -14.83
CA ARG A 396 -9.49 2.33 -15.39
C ARG A 396 -9.74 2.39 -16.89
N ARG A 397 -9.38 1.33 -17.61
CA ARG A 397 -9.56 1.27 -19.06
C ARG A 397 -11.02 1.23 -19.48
N ALA A 398 -11.88 0.54 -18.72
CA ALA A 398 -13.33 0.53 -18.96
C ALA A 398 -13.96 1.92 -18.76
N GLY A 399 -13.50 2.67 -17.76
CA GLY A 399 -14.00 4.02 -17.47
C GLY A 399 -13.63 5.07 -18.52
N HIS A 400 -12.48 4.93 -19.19
CA HIS A 400 -11.99 5.89 -20.19
C HIS A 400 -12.45 5.59 -21.62
N ARG A 401 -13.20 4.50 -21.84
CA ARG A 401 -13.65 4.11 -23.19
C ARG A 401 -15.14 4.36 -23.38
N PRO A 402 -15.53 4.98 -24.51
CA PRO A 402 -16.94 5.03 -24.89
C PRO A 402 -17.44 3.60 -25.16
N GLU A 403 -18.75 3.39 -25.06
CA GLU A 403 -19.35 2.09 -25.32
C GLU A 403 -19.14 1.71 -26.80
N PRO A 404 -18.39 0.63 -27.10
CA PRO A 404 -18.11 0.27 -28.48
C PRO A 404 -19.38 -0.30 -29.13
N GLN A 405 -19.83 0.36 -30.20
CA GLN A 405 -21.01 -0.03 -30.97
C GLN A 405 -20.63 -0.87 -32.20
N GLY A 406 -21.56 -1.70 -32.68
CA GLY A 406 -21.41 -2.52 -33.88
C GLY A 406 -21.13 -4.00 -33.66
N TRP A 407 -21.22 -4.77 -34.75
CA TRP A 407 -21.00 -6.21 -34.80
C TRP A 407 -19.63 -6.68 -34.26
N PRO A 408 -18.47 -6.05 -34.60
CA PRO A 408 -17.18 -6.53 -34.09
C PRO A 408 -17.06 -6.39 -32.57
N ALA A 409 -17.69 -5.36 -31.98
CA ALA A 409 -17.74 -5.19 -30.54
C ALA A 409 -18.64 -6.23 -29.87
N ALA A 410 -19.73 -6.64 -30.52
CA ALA A 410 -20.58 -7.73 -30.05
C ALA A 410 -19.86 -9.08 -30.12
N LEU A 411 -19.19 -9.39 -31.24
CA LEU A 411 -18.38 -10.60 -31.40
C LEU A 411 -17.28 -10.68 -30.35
N SER A 412 -16.55 -9.58 -30.13
CA SER A 412 -15.52 -9.52 -29.08
C SER A 412 -16.09 -9.78 -27.68
N ARG A 413 -17.29 -9.26 -27.37
CA ARG A 413 -17.96 -9.49 -26.07
C ARG A 413 -18.38 -10.95 -25.90
N TRP A 414 -18.93 -11.57 -26.94
CA TRP A 414 -19.31 -12.98 -26.93
C TRP A 414 -18.09 -13.88 -26.79
N LEU A 415 -17.05 -13.67 -27.60
CA LEU A 415 -15.80 -14.41 -27.53
C LEU A 415 -15.19 -14.34 -26.12
N VAL A 416 -15.08 -13.14 -25.56
CA VAL A 416 -14.52 -12.95 -24.22
C VAL A 416 -15.41 -13.61 -23.15
N ARG A 417 -16.73 -13.52 -23.27
CA ARG A 417 -17.64 -14.18 -22.32
C ARG A 417 -17.49 -15.70 -22.37
N SER A 418 -17.40 -16.27 -23.57
CA SER A 418 -17.13 -17.69 -23.77
C SER A 418 -15.76 -18.11 -23.25
N LEU A 419 -14.73 -17.26 -23.33
CA LEU A 419 -13.40 -17.50 -22.76
C LEU A 419 -13.33 -17.32 -21.24
N THR A 420 -14.21 -16.49 -20.66
CA THR A 420 -14.19 -16.25 -19.21
C THR A 420 -14.74 -17.45 -18.43
N ILE A 421 -15.72 -18.17 -18.99
CA ILE A 421 -16.29 -19.39 -18.40
C ILE A 421 -15.21 -20.47 -18.15
N PRO A 422 -14.40 -20.91 -19.15
CA PRO A 422 -13.37 -21.90 -18.94
C PRO A 422 -12.25 -21.39 -18.02
N VAL A 423 -11.93 -20.09 -18.02
CA VAL A 423 -10.97 -19.53 -17.05
C VAL A 423 -11.43 -19.73 -15.61
N VAL A 424 -12.70 -19.43 -15.32
CA VAL A 424 -13.29 -19.67 -13.99
C VAL A 424 -13.41 -21.16 -13.71
N ALA A 425 -13.81 -21.98 -14.69
CA ALA A 425 -13.93 -23.42 -14.53
C ALA A 425 -12.59 -24.11 -14.22
N VAL A 426 -11.50 -23.70 -14.90
CA VAL A 426 -10.14 -24.18 -14.63
C VAL A 426 -9.73 -23.83 -13.20
N TYR A 427 -9.92 -22.58 -12.78
CA TYR A 427 -9.63 -22.19 -11.40
C TYR A 427 -10.44 -23.00 -10.39
N LEU A 428 -11.75 -23.14 -10.62
CA LEU A 428 -12.62 -23.91 -9.76
C LEU A 428 -12.24 -25.40 -9.72
N LEU A 429 -11.79 -25.98 -10.83
CA LEU A 429 -11.23 -27.32 -10.88
C LEU A 429 -9.98 -27.43 -10.01
N PHE A 430 -9.08 -26.46 -10.04
CA PHE A 430 -7.92 -26.41 -9.13
C PHE A 430 -8.35 -26.29 -7.66
N VAL A 431 -9.33 -25.45 -7.35
CA VAL A 431 -9.88 -25.35 -5.98
C VAL A 431 -10.47 -26.69 -5.54
N PHE A 432 -11.24 -27.35 -6.40
CA PHE A 432 -11.82 -28.66 -6.16
C PHE A 432 -10.74 -29.74 -5.97
N LEU A 433 -9.73 -29.80 -6.84
CA LEU A 433 -8.60 -30.74 -6.71
C LEU A 433 -7.83 -30.49 -5.41
N SER A 434 -7.61 -29.22 -5.05
CA SER A 434 -6.84 -28.84 -3.86
C SER A 434 -7.47 -29.35 -2.56
N GLN A 435 -8.78 -29.55 -2.52
CA GLN A 435 -9.47 -30.08 -1.33
C GLN A 435 -9.15 -31.57 -1.08
N TYR A 436 -8.82 -32.32 -2.14
CA TYR A 436 -8.47 -33.74 -2.05
C TYR A 436 -6.97 -33.96 -1.88
N THR A 437 -6.15 -32.96 -2.24
CA THR A 437 -4.69 -33.03 -2.12
C THR A 437 -4.15 -32.32 -0.87
N SER A 438 -4.97 -31.53 -0.15
CA SER A 438 -4.51 -30.81 1.04
C SER A 438 -4.37 -31.74 2.25
N TRP A 439 -3.20 -31.68 2.89
CA TRP A 439 -2.78 -32.51 4.01
C TRP A 439 -3.73 -32.50 5.24
N ASP A 440 -4.41 -31.39 5.54
CA ASP A 440 -5.24 -31.28 6.76
C ASP A 440 -6.65 -31.93 6.71
N GLY A 441 -6.97 -32.70 5.67
CA GLY A 441 -8.21 -33.49 5.58
C GLY A 441 -9.52 -32.72 5.85
N LEU A 442 -10.60 -33.43 6.20
CA LEU A 442 -11.93 -32.84 6.53
C LEU A 442 -11.98 -32.10 7.88
N GLN A 443 -10.96 -32.25 8.74
CA GLN A 443 -10.87 -31.62 10.07
C GLN A 443 -10.50 -30.13 10.03
N THR A 444 -10.01 -29.62 8.90
CA THR A 444 -9.74 -28.19 8.73
C THR A 444 -10.99 -27.34 8.83
N TRP A 445 -12.19 -27.86 8.57
CA TRP A 445 -13.41 -27.04 8.57
C TRP A 445 -13.87 -26.57 9.95
N VAL A 446 -13.44 -27.23 11.04
CA VAL A 446 -13.76 -26.81 12.42
C VAL A 446 -12.69 -25.86 12.96
N HIS A 447 -11.43 -26.05 12.57
CA HIS A 447 -10.32 -25.16 12.94
C HIS A 447 -10.18 -23.93 12.02
N GLN A 448 -10.76 -23.96 10.80
CA GLN A 448 -10.81 -22.85 9.84
C GLN A 448 -12.19 -22.17 9.86
N HIS A 449 -12.51 -21.47 10.95
CA HIS A 449 -13.42 -20.34 10.81
C HIS A 449 -12.67 -19.23 10.06
N ALA A 450 -12.83 -19.25 8.73
CA ALA A 450 -12.18 -18.45 7.70
C ALA A 450 -12.44 -16.93 7.76
N VAL A 451 -12.39 -16.34 8.96
CA VAL A 451 -12.18 -14.90 9.19
C VAL A 451 -10.74 -14.65 9.71
N LEU A 452 -10.09 -15.66 10.29
CA LEU A 452 -8.70 -15.59 10.76
C LEU A 452 -7.87 -16.58 9.92
N VAL A 453 -6.97 -16.07 9.08
CA VAL A 453 -5.96 -16.89 8.38
C VAL A 453 -4.82 -17.23 9.39
N PRO A 454 -3.91 -18.14 9.03
CA PRO A 454 -3.55 -19.30 9.83
C PRO A 454 -2.89 -18.93 11.17
N ALA A 455 -3.29 -19.57 12.26
CA ALA A 455 -2.43 -19.61 13.43
C ALA A 455 -1.12 -20.31 13.05
N PRO A 456 0.05 -19.85 13.54
CA PRO A 456 1.28 -20.63 13.42
C PRO A 456 1.04 -22.02 13.99
N PHE A 457 1.45 -23.07 13.27
CA PHE A 457 1.46 -24.44 13.77
C PHE A 457 2.41 -24.52 14.96
N VAL A 458 1.92 -24.18 16.16
CA VAL A 458 2.58 -24.53 17.40
C VAL A 458 2.31 -26.01 17.57
N GLY A 459 3.25 -26.83 17.11
CA GLY A 459 3.26 -28.25 17.44
C GLY A 459 3.33 -28.39 18.95
N SER A 460 2.32 -29.03 19.52
CA SER A 460 2.45 -29.73 20.80
C SER A 460 2.88 -31.16 20.54
#